data_AF-A0A3N7D3F8-F1
#
_entry.id   AF-A0A3N7D3F8-F1
#
_cell.length_a   1.000
_cell.length_b   1.000
_cell.length_c   1.000
_cell.angle_alpha   90.00
_cell.angle_beta   90.00
_cell.angle_gamma   90.00
#
_symmetry.space_group_name_H-M   'P 1'
#
loop_
_entity.id
_entity.type
_entity.pdbx_description
1 polymer ?
#
loop_
_entity_poly.entity_id
_entity_poly.type
_entity_poly.pdbx_seq_one_letter_code
_entity_poly.pdbx_strand_id
1 'polypeptide(L)'
;MRITKEQLLVIIDPQKDFINPDGAYAKRHSGIRQILECKRKINELLAETPAERLLVIYSDYLPNQFGAGLSMAIPGTSGHQIDIAIQVSHRLIAKTAHSSFSSEEFSSHLEKNNIKELILCGFLAEYCVKQTAIDGLSRGYKVSVLSELTGTGDDVQERKAQALKELQQYPLFSSDHQDFKRSENANSADEV
;
A
#
# COMPACT_ATOMS: atom_id res chain seq x y z
N MET A 1 -8.32 3.14 14.13
CA MET A 1 -9.21 3.06 12.94
C MET A 1 -10.27 1.98 13.14
N ARG A 2 -11.55 2.19 12.76
CA ARG A 2 -12.58 1.14 12.86
C ARG A 2 -12.84 0.52 11.48
N ILE A 3 -12.34 -0.69 11.26
CA ILE A 3 -12.59 -1.46 10.03
C ILE A 3 -13.82 -2.35 10.23
N THR A 4 -14.81 -2.25 9.34
CA THR A 4 -16.02 -3.09 9.37
C THR A 4 -15.76 -4.50 8.84
N LYS A 5 -16.77 -5.37 8.92
CA LYS A 5 -16.63 -6.75 8.45
C LYS A 5 -16.47 -6.91 6.94
N GLU A 6 -16.87 -5.91 6.17
CA GLU A 6 -16.82 -5.91 4.69
C GLU A 6 -15.66 -5.06 4.16
N GLN A 7 -14.86 -4.47 5.06
CA GLN A 7 -13.67 -3.70 4.72
C GLN A 7 -12.41 -4.51 4.97
N LEU A 8 -11.40 -4.28 4.13
CA LEU A 8 -10.06 -4.84 4.28
C LEU A 8 -9.01 -3.74 4.06
N LEU A 9 -8.09 -3.59 5.01
CA LEU A 9 -6.88 -2.80 4.81
C LEU A 9 -5.85 -3.63 4.05
N VAL A 10 -5.36 -3.09 2.94
CA VAL A 10 -4.37 -3.74 2.08
C VAL A 10 -3.12 -2.87 2.00
N ILE A 11 -2.00 -3.39 2.53
CA ILE A 11 -0.69 -2.76 2.46
C ILE A 11 0.06 -3.34 1.28
N ILE A 12 0.39 -2.51 0.28
CA ILE A 12 0.95 -2.96 -1.00
C ILE A 12 2.46 -2.70 -1.07
N ASP A 13 3.21 -3.72 -1.47
CA ASP A 13 4.66 -3.74 -1.73
C ASP A 13 5.55 -3.09 -0.66
N PRO A 14 5.41 -3.43 0.63
CA PRO A 14 6.31 -2.93 1.68
C PRO A 14 7.66 -3.67 1.68
N GLN A 15 8.29 -3.85 0.52
CA GLN A 15 9.54 -4.60 0.35
C GLN A 15 10.75 -3.67 0.34
N LYS A 16 11.92 -4.17 0.78
CA LYS A 16 13.18 -3.40 0.89
C LYS A 16 13.53 -2.65 -0.38
N ASP A 17 13.33 -3.25 -1.55
CA ASP A 17 13.64 -2.59 -2.82
C ASP A 17 12.89 -1.28 -3.02
N PHE A 18 11.70 -1.14 -2.45
CA PHE A 18 10.88 0.07 -2.55
C PHE A 18 11.10 1.04 -1.38
N ILE A 19 11.29 0.51 -0.16
CA ILE A 19 11.16 1.32 1.07
C ILE A 19 12.41 1.41 1.95
N ASN A 20 13.53 0.88 1.47
CA ASN A 20 14.81 0.97 2.14
C ASN A 20 15.76 1.91 1.37
N PRO A 21 16.61 2.71 2.05
CA PRO A 21 17.62 3.54 1.38
C PRO A 21 18.55 2.75 0.46
N ASP A 22 18.83 1.48 0.78
CA ASP A 22 19.67 0.61 -0.04
C ASP A 22 18.89 -0.14 -1.14
N GLY A 23 17.57 0.05 -1.21
CA GLY A 23 16.67 -0.60 -2.17
C GLY A 23 16.89 -0.16 -3.61
N ALA A 24 16.57 -1.05 -4.56
CA ALA A 24 16.72 -0.79 -5.99
C ALA A 24 15.95 0.45 -6.47
N TYR A 25 14.77 0.72 -5.91
CA TYR A 25 13.99 1.92 -6.22
C TYR A 25 14.66 3.16 -5.63
N ALA A 26 14.98 3.17 -4.33
CA ALA A 26 15.54 4.33 -3.64
C ALA A 26 16.81 4.89 -4.31
N LYS A 27 17.69 3.99 -4.77
CA LYS A 27 18.93 4.34 -5.48
C LYS A 27 18.73 5.10 -6.79
N ARG A 28 17.50 5.15 -7.32
CA ARG A 28 17.15 5.80 -8.60
C ARG A 28 16.44 7.14 -8.41
N HIS A 29 16.24 7.57 -7.18
CA HIS A 29 15.55 8.80 -6.82
C HIS A 29 16.47 9.69 -5.99
N SER A 30 16.26 11.00 -6.05
CA SER A 30 17.03 11.97 -5.25
C SER A 30 16.83 11.84 -3.73
N GLY A 31 15.78 11.14 -3.31
CA GLY A 31 15.44 10.89 -1.91
C GLY A 31 14.18 10.05 -1.77
N ILE A 32 13.98 9.51 -0.57
CA ILE A 32 12.81 8.68 -0.22
C ILE A 32 12.22 9.06 1.16
N ARG A 33 12.38 10.32 1.61
CA ARG A 33 11.91 10.75 2.93
C ARG A 33 10.42 10.51 3.09
N GLN A 34 9.63 10.76 2.05
CA GLN A 34 8.19 10.53 2.09
C GLN A 34 7.82 9.05 2.22
N ILE A 35 8.61 8.16 1.61
CA ILE A 35 8.43 6.71 1.75
C ILE A 35 8.76 6.26 3.18
N LEU A 36 9.86 6.76 3.75
CA LEU A 36 10.27 6.44 5.12
C LEU A 36 9.23 6.91 6.14
N GLU A 37 8.64 8.09 5.93
CA GLU A 37 7.55 8.58 6.77
C GLU A 37 6.27 7.72 6.63
N CYS A 38 5.90 7.33 5.41
CA CYS A 38 4.79 6.39 5.20
C CYS A 38 5.06 5.04 5.90
N LYS A 39 6.29 4.51 5.79
CA LYS A 39 6.72 3.28 6.47
C LYS A 39 6.54 3.39 7.98
N ARG A 40 6.96 4.51 8.59
CA ARG A 40 6.79 4.76 10.02
C ARG A 40 5.31 4.70 10.42
N LYS A 41 4.45 5.44 9.72
CA LYS A 41 3.01 5.47 10.00
C LYS A 41 2.30 4.14 9.73
N ILE A 42 2.74 3.38 8.72
CA ILE A 42 2.24 2.02 8.47
C ILE A 42 2.56 1.10 9.66
N ASN A 43 3.74 1.21 10.27
CA ASN A 43 4.07 0.42 11.47
C ASN A 43 3.19 0.77 12.66
N GLU A 44 2.81 2.03 12.82
CA GLU A 44 1.85 2.47 13.84
C GLU A 44 0.46 1.87 13.55
N LEU A 45 0.02 1.94 12.30
CA LEU A 45 -1.25 1.35 11.88
C LEU A 45 -1.31 -0.18 12.06
N LEU A 46 -0.20 -0.88 11.81
CA LEU A 46 -0.09 -2.33 12.04
C LEU A 46 -0.35 -2.69 13.50
N ALA A 47 0.14 -1.89 14.45
CA ALA A 47 -0.02 -2.15 15.87
C ALA A 47 -1.48 -1.96 16.36
N GLU A 48 -2.24 -1.11 15.67
CA GLU A 48 -3.62 -0.76 16.04
C GLU A 48 -4.70 -1.55 15.27
N THR A 49 -4.31 -2.24 14.20
CA THR A 49 -5.26 -2.92 13.31
C THR A 49 -5.32 -4.42 13.60
N PRO A 50 -6.51 -5.00 13.84
CA PRO A 50 -6.66 -6.44 13.99
C PRO A 50 -6.13 -7.19 12.76
N ALA A 51 -5.32 -8.23 12.99
CA ALA A 51 -4.62 -8.95 11.92
C ALA A 51 -5.58 -9.55 10.88
N GLU A 52 -6.80 -9.94 11.28
CA GLU A 52 -7.83 -10.47 10.38
C GLU A 52 -8.46 -9.41 9.46
N ARG A 53 -8.16 -8.12 9.69
CA ARG A 53 -8.62 -6.98 8.89
C ARG A 53 -7.52 -6.33 8.07
N LEU A 54 -6.35 -6.97 8.05
CA LEU A 54 -5.16 -6.48 7.38
C LEU A 54 -4.59 -7.57 6.48
N LEU A 55 -4.22 -7.18 5.27
CA LEU A 55 -3.54 -8.02 4.32
C LEU A 55 -2.32 -7.30 3.77
N VAL A 56 -1.18 -7.99 3.73
CA VAL A 56 0.01 -7.48 3.06
C VAL A 56 0.11 -8.12 1.68
N ILE A 57 0.22 -7.30 0.65
CA ILE A 57 0.53 -7.72 -0.70
C ILE A 57 2.00 -7.43 -0.99
N TYR A 58 2.71 -8.39 -1.54
CA TYR A 58 4.12 -8.24 -1.95
C TYR A 58 4.33 -8.75 -3.37
N SER A 59 5.37 -8.25 -4.03
CA SER A 59 5.68 -8.58 -5.41
C SER A 59 6.72 -9.68 -5.54
N ASP A 60 6.42 -10.63 -6.42
CA ASP A 60 7.34 -11.64 -6.98
C ASP A 60 7.58 -11.30 -8.45
N TYR A 61 8.48 -10.35 -8.70
CA TYR A 61 8.79 -9.91 -10.05
C TYR A 61 9.91 -10.72 -10.69
N LEU A 62 9.95 -10.66 -12.03
CA LEU A 62 11.01 -11.25 -12.83
C LEU A 62 12.14 -10.24 -13.12
N PRO A 63 13.38 -10.70 -13.34
CA PRO A 63 14.46 -9.84 -13.77
C PRO A 63 14.09 -9.08 -15.05
N ASN A 64 14.35 -7.77 -15.07
CA ASN A 64 14.07 -6.86 -16.20
C ASN A 64 12.60 -6.82 -16.63
N GLN A 65 11.65 -7.22 -15.78
CA GLN A 65 10.21 -7.26 -16.11
C GLN A 65 9.68 -5.91 -16.61
N PHE A 66 10.21 -4.80 -16.09
CA PHE A 66 9.78 -3.45 -16.45
C PHE A 66 10.78 -2.70 -17.35
N GLY A 67 11.77 -3.42 -17.90
CA GLY A 67 12.79 -2.88 -18.79
C GLY A 67 14.21 -3.33 -18.42
N ALA A 68 15.12 -3.18 -19.38
CA ALA A 68 16.52 -3.56 -19.18
C ALA A 68 17.14 -2.78 -18.00
N GLY A 69 17.74 -3.49 -17.05
CA GLY A 69 18.33 -2.92 -15.84
C GLY A 69 17.32 -2.55 -14.75
N LEU A 70 16.04 -2.86 -14.93
CA LEU A 70 14.98 -2.62 -13.96
C LEU A 70 14.54 -3.93 -13.31
N SER A 71 15.34 -4.38 -12.34
CA SER A 71 15.05 -5.56 -11.51
C SER A 71 14.86 -5.12 -10.07
N MET A 72 13.73 -5.50 -9.48
CA MET A 72 13.33 -5.18 -8.11
C MET A 72 12.33 -6.22 -7.64
N ALA A 73 12.27 -6.48 -6.33
CA ALA A 73 11.39 -7.48 -5.73
C ALA A 73 11.54 -8.87 -6.37
N ILE A 74 12.78 -9.28 -6.65
CA ILE A 74 13.09 -10.59 -7.22
C ILE A 74 13.15 -11.63 -6.08
N PRO A 75 12.36 -12.71 -6.12
CA PRO A 75 12.37 -13.73 -5.07
C PRO A 75 13.78 -14.24 -4.74
N GLY A 76 14.07 -14.35 -3.45
CA GLY A 76 15.37 -14.81 -2.93
C GLY A 76 16.44 -13.72 -2.79
N THR A 77 16.19 -12.49 -3.23
CA THR A 77 17.10 -11.35 -3.02
C THR A 77 16.84 -10.65 -1.69
N SER A 78 17.80 -9.85 -1.20
CA SER A 78 17.58 -9.01 -0.02
C SER A 78 16.50 -7.96 -0.26
N GLY A 79 16.45 -7.39 -1.46
CA GLY A 79 15.47 -6.39 -1.88
C GLY A 79 14.01 -6.86 -1.85
N HIS A 80 13.79 -8.17 -1.98
CA HIS A 80 12.46 -8.79 -1.93
C HIS A 80 11.85 -8.89 -0.53
N GLN A 81 12.67 -8.80 0.53
CA GLN A 81 12.18 -8.97 1.90
C GLN A 81 11.21 -7.86 2.30
N ILE A 82 10.18 -8.23 3.07
CA ILE A 82 9.26 -7.26 3.72
C ILE A 82 10.04 -6.42 4.73
N ASP A 83 9.81 -5.10 4.71
CA ASP A 83 10.53 -4.11 5.52
C ASP A 83 9.58 -3.21 6.30
N ILE A 84 8.56 -3.83 6.91
CA ILE A 84 7.65 -3.26 7.92
C ILE A 84 7.52 -4.25 9.08
N ALA A 85 7.00 -3.81 10.22
CA ALA A 85 6.90 -4.58 11.46
C ALA A 85 5.77 -5.62 11.45
N ILE A 86 5.75 -6.50 10.44
CA ILE A 86 4.78 -7.59 10.38
C ILE A 86 4.94 -8.56 11.57
N GLN A 87 3.82 -9.14 11.99
CA GLN A 87 3.76 -10.24 12.96
C GLN A 87 3.35 -11.54 12.25
N VAL A 88 3.60 -12.69 12.87
CA VAL A 88 3.26 -14.03 12.34
C VAL A 88 1.76 -14.18 12.01
N SER A 89 0.90 -13.44 12.70
CA SER A 89 -0.55 -13.42 12.47
C SER A 89 -0.97 -12.71 11.18
N HIS A 90 -0.10 -11.89 10.59
CA HIS A 90 -0.44 -11.14 9.38
C HIS A 90 -0.39 -12.03 8.16
N ARG A 91 -1.43 -11.93 7.33
CA ARG A 91 -1.47 -12.66 6.05
C ARG A 91 -0.69 -11.89 5.00
N LEU A 92 0.14 -12.61 4.25
CA LEU A 92 0.91 -12.12 3.12
C LEU A 92 0.46 -12.85 1.86
N ILE A 93 0.22 -12.13 0.76
CA ILE A 93 -0.13 -12.70 -0.55
C ILE A 93 0.81 -12.12 -1.62
N ALA A 94 1.36 -12.99 -2.46
CA ALA A 94 2.22 -12.60 -3.57
C ALA A 94 1.39 -12.11 -4.77
N LYS A 95 1.93 -11.14 -5.51
CA LYS A 95 1.46 -10.70 -6.82
C LYS A 95 2.62 -10.66 -7.83
N THR A 96 2.32 -10.74 -9.12
CA THR A 96 3.34 -10.81 -10.19
C THR A 96 3.29 -9.63 -11.15
N ALA A 97 2.33 -8.72 -10.99
CA ALA A 97 2.20 -7.48 -11.77
C ALA A 97 1.92 -6.27 -10.86
N HIS A 98 1.75 -5.08 -11.46
CA HIS A 98 1.40 -3.89 -10.67
C HIS A 98 0.09 -4.07 -9.87
N SER A 99 -0.93 -4.67 -10.48
CA SER A 99 -2.20 -4.94 -9.81
C SER A 99 -2.09 -6.09 -8.82
N SER A 100 -2.61 -5.90 -7.61
CA SER A 100 -2.81 -6.99 -6.63
C SER A 100 -3.78 -8.06 -7.16
N PHE A 101 -4.66 -7.70 -8.10
CA PHE A 101 -5.55 -8.65 -8.78
C PHE A 101 -4.86 -9.54 -9.81
N SER A 102 -3.54 -9.41 -10.01
CA SER A 102 -2.75 -10.45 -10.69
C SER A 102 -2.63 -11.75 -9.86
N SER A 103 -2.99 -11.69 -8.58
CA SER A 103 -3.03 -12.85 -7.69
C SER A 103 -4.43 -13.43 -7.61
N GLU A 104 -4.57 -14.70 -8.00
CA GLU A 104 -5.81 -15.46 -7.79
C GLU A 104 -6.11 -15.66 -6.30
N GLU A 105 -5.07 -15.76 -5.46
CA GLU A 105 -5.23 -15.87 -4.01
C GLU A 105 -5.83 -14.60 -3.43
N PHE A 106 -5.38 -13.42 -3.87
CA PHE A 106 -5.96 -12.14 -3.43
C PHE A 106 -7.44 -12.07 -3.78
N SER A 107 -7.79 -12.36 -5.04
CA SER A 107 -9.18 -12.32 -5.51
C SER A 107 -10.06 -13.31 -4.72
N SER A 108 -9.58 -14.54 -4.56
CA SER A 108 -10.26 -15.59 -3.78
C SER A 108 -10.43 -15.19 -2.31
N HIS A 109 -9.45 -14.48 -1.73
CA HIS A 109 -9.51 -14.03 -0.35
C HIS A 109 -10.61 -12.98 -0.16
N LEU A 110 -10.73 -12.01 -1.08
CA LEU A 110 -11.77 -10.99 -1.02
C LEU A 110 -13.17 -11.61 -1.12
N GLU A 111 -13.37 -12.55 -2.05
CA GLU A 111 -14.64 -13.24 -2.24
C GLU A 111 -15.03 -14.08 -1.01
N LYS A 112 -14.11 -14.93 -0.52
CA LYS A 112 -14.36 -15.81 0.64
C LYS A 112 -14.71 -15.04 1.90
N ASN A 113 -14.17 -13.83 2.07
CA ASN A 113 -14.41 -12.99 3.23
C ASN A 113 -15.51 -11.94 3.02
N ASN A 114 -16.24 -12.00 1.89
CA ASN A 114 -17.30 -11.05 1.55
C ASN A 114 -16.85 -9.59 1.61
N ILE A 115 -15.61 -9.30 1.22
CA ILE A 115 -15.08 -7.93 1.19
C ILE A 115 -15.81 -7.15 0.09
N LYS A 116 -16.20 -5.91 0.42
CA LYS A 116 -16.89 -4.96 -0.47
C LYS A 116 -16.11 -3.66 -0.63
N GLU A 117 -15.23 -3.36 0.31
CA GLU A 117 -14.46 -2.13 0.34
C GLU A 117 -12.99 -2.40 0.64
N LEU A 118 -12.12 -1.81 -0.18
CA LEU A 118 -10.67 -1.91 -0.06
C LEU A 118 -10.11 -0.57 0.42
N ILE A 119 -9.37 -0.62 1.52
CA ILE A 119 -8.63 0.51 2.07
C ILE A 119 -7.17 0.28 1.70
N LEU A 120 -6.65 1.04 0.74
CA LEU A 120 -5.32 0.80 0.18
C LEU A 120 -4.28 1.76 0.76
N CYS A 121 -3.10 1.24 1.03
CA CYS A 121 -1.90 2.02 1.30
C CYS A 121 -0.65 1.28 0.83
N GLY A 122 0.52 1.90 0.97
CA GLY A 122 1.80 1.30 0.58
C GLY A 122 2.45 1.96 -0.63
N PHE A 123 3.03 1.15 -1.51
CA PHE A 123 4.04 1.61 -2.46
C PHE A 123 3.89 0.93 -3.83
N LEU A 124 4.23 1.56 -4.95
CA LEU A 124 4.36 3.01 -5.14
C LEU A 124 3.01 3.60 -5.55
N ALA A 125 2.77 4.85 -5.16
CA ALA A 125 1.50 5.54 -5.36
C ALA A 125 0.98 5.45 -6.80
N GLU A 126 1.82 5.79 -7.77
CA GLU A 126 1.47 5.90 -9.19
C GLU A 126 1.51 4.57 -9.96
N TYR A 127 2.00 3.51 -9.31
CA TYR A 127 2.14 2.17 -9.89
C TYR A 127 1.18 1.19 -9.22
N CYS A 128 1.68 0.38 -8.28
CA CYS A 128 0.95 -0.77 -7.75
C CYS A 128 -0.31 -0.36 -6.97
N VAL A 129 -0.24 0.75 -6.23
CA VAL A 129 -1.41 1.28 -5.49
C VAL A 129 -2.47 1.77 -6.46
N LYS A 130 -2.10 2.66 -7.42
CA LYS A 130 -3.02 3.14 -8.45
C LYS A 130 -3.64 2.01 -9.26
N GLN A 131 -2.83 1.08 -9.76
CA GLN A 131 -3.34 0.00 -10.60
C GLN A 131 -4.27 -0.93 -9.81
N THR A 132 -3.94 -1.27 -8.56
CA THR A 132 -4.82 -2.06 -7.70
C THR A 132 -6.13 -1.31 -7.44
N ALA A 133 -6.08 0.00 -7.22
CA ALA A 133 -7.28 0.82 -7.02
C ALA A 133 -8.19 0.79 -8.26
N ILE A 134 -7.65 1.07 -9.44
CA ILE A 134 -8.40 1.04 -10.72
C ILE A 134 -9.03 -0.33 -10.96
N ASP A 135 -8.27 -1.40 -10.73
CA ASP A 135 -8.75 -2.76 -10.93
C ASP A 135 -9.85 -3.15 -9.93
N GLY A 136 -9.72 -2.70 -8.67
CA GLY A 136 -10.75 -2.89 -7.65
C GLY A 136 -12.03 -2.15 -7.98
N LEU A 137 -11.91 -0.87 -8.36
CA LEU A 137 -13.04 -0.04 -8.80
C LEU A 137 -13.76 -0.67 -10.01
N SER A 138 -13.00 -1.18 -10.98
CA SER A 138 -13.53 -1.84 -12.17
C SER A 138 -14.26 -3.16 -11.86
N ARG A 139 -13.92 -3.79 -10.74
CA ARG A 139 -14.56 -5.01 -10.21
C ARG A 139 -15.72 -4.72 -9.26
N GLY A 140 -16.08 -3.44 -9.08
CA GLY A 140 -17.21 -3.01 -8.26
C GLY A 140 -16.90 -2.89 -6.77
N TYR A 141 -15.64 -2.98 -6.35
CA TYR A 141 -15.26 -2.65 -4.98
C TYR A 141 -15.35 -1.14 -4.75
N LYS A 142 -15.79 -0.74 -3.56
CA LYS A 142 -15.47 0.60 -3.06
C LYS A 142 -13.98 0.64 -2.75
N VAL A 143 -13.31 1.71 -3.14
CA VAL A 143 -11.87 1.83 -2.90
C VAL A 143 -11.55 3.17 -2.27
N SER A 144 -10.74 3.15 -1.23
CA SER A 144 -10.09 4.33 -0.69
C SER A 144 -8.58 4.16 -0.72
N VAL A 145 -7.85 5.26 -0.85
CA VAL A 145 -6.39 5.29 -0.75
C VAL A 145 -6.00 6.23 0.38
N LEU A 146 -5.30 5.70 1.38
CA LEU A 146 -4.75 6.45 2.50
C LEU A 146 -3.51 7.20 2.00
N SER A 147 -3.72 8.45 1.56
CA SER A 147 -2.71 9.24 0.83
C SER A 147 -1.44 9.48 1.65
N GLU A 148 -1.58 9.64 2.96
CA GLU A 148 -0.53 9.85 3.95
C GLU A 148 0.24 8.58 4.33
N LEU A 149 -0.29 7.40 3.96
CA LEU A 149 0.35 6.09 4.10
C LEU A 149 0.76 5.51 2.75
N THR A 150 0.76 6.32 1.70
CA THR A 150 1.06 5.91 0.34
C THR A 150 2.26 6.69 -0.18
N GLY A 151 3.36 6.02 -0.51
CA GLY A 151 4.65 6.66 -0.82
C GLY A 151 5.07 6.58 -2.28
N THR A 152 5.92 7.53 -2.68
CA THR A 152 6.75 7.51 -3.91
C THR A 152 8.02 8.35 -3.66
N GLY A 153 8.99 8.32 -4.58
CA GLY A 153 10.26 9.05 -4.45
C GLY A 153 10.09 10.58 -4.30
N ASP A 154 11.02 11.23 -3.60
CA ASP A 154 10.92 12.66 -3.24
C ASP A 154 10.88 13.59 -4.47
N ASP A 155 11.48 13.19 -5.59
CA ASP A 155 11.53 13.91 -6.87
C ASP A 155 10.39 13.58 -7.84
N VAL A 156 9.43 12.75 -7.43
CA VAL A 156 8.30 12.32 -8.28
C VAL A 156 6.94 12.45 -7.58
N GLN A 157 6.84 13.34 -6.59
CA GLN A 157 5.61 13.57 -5.83
C GLN A 157 4.44 14.04 -6.71
N GLU A 158 4.73 14.73 -7.82
CA GLU A 158 3.73 15.11 -8.81
C GLU A 158 3.03 13.88 -9.44
N ARG A 159 3.73 12.75 -9.58
CA ARG A 159 3.15 11.50 -10.08
C ARG A 159 2.15 10.91 -9.10
N LYS A 160 2.46 10.96 -7.79
CA LYS A 160 1.51 10.59 -6.73
C LYS A 160 0.27 11.48 -6.77
N ALA A 161 0.46 12.81 -6.85
CA ALA A 161 -0.67 13.74 -6.90
C ALA A 161 -1.57 13.48 -8.13
N GLN A 162 -0.97 13.25 -9.30
CA GLN A 162 -1.69 12.92 -10.52
C GLN A 162 -2.41 11.57 -10.42
N ALA A 163 -1.77 10.55 -9.85
CA ALA A 163 -2.38 9.25 -9.60
C ALA A 163 -3.63 9.34 -8.73
N LEU A 164 -3.58 10.09 -7.62
CA LEU A 164 -4.72 10.28 -6.73
C LEU A 164 -5.83 11.10 -7.40
N LYS A 165 -5.47 12.13 -8.18
CA LYS A 165 -6.43 12.92 -8.96
C LYS A 165 -7.15 12.06 -10.01
N GLU A 166 -6.43 11.14 -10.67
CA GLU A 166 -7.03 10.18 -11.60
C GLU A 166 -8.04 9.27 -10.90
N LEU A 167 -7.82 8.86 -9.65
CA LEU A 167 -8.76 8.00 -8.93
C LEU A 167 -10.05 8.74 -8.55
N GLN A 168 -10.00 10.06 -8.33
CA GLN A 168 -11.18 10.88 -8.01
C GLN A 168 -12.25 10.90 -9.10
N GLN A 169 -11.92 10.50 -10.33
CA GLN A 169 -12.91 10.41 -11.41
C GLN A 169 -13.83 9.19 -11.29
N TYR A 170 -13.49 8.21 -10.44
CA TYR A 170 -14.25 6.98 -10.28
C TYR A 170 -15.34 7.13 -9.22
N PRO A 171 -16.62 6.81 -9.52
CA PRO A 171 -17.73 7.02 -8.58
C PRO A 171 -17.63 6.23 -7.26
N LEU A 172 -16.96 5.08 -7.27
CA LEU A 172 -16.78 4.21 -6.10
C LEU A 172 -15.48 4.49 -5.34
N PHE A 173 -14.74 5.54 -5.73
CA PHE A 173 -13.53 5.96 -5.06
C PHE A 173 -13.82 7.00 -3.96
N SER A 174 -13.16 6.85 -2.81
CA SER A 174 -13.17 7.84 -1.73
C SER A 174 -11.75 8.25 -1.35
N SER A 175 -11.51 9.56 -1.23
CA SER A 175 -10.26 10.09 -0.66
C SER A 175 -10.28 10.20 0.87
N ASP A 176 -11.44 9.97 1.51
CA ASP A 176 -11.64 10.15 2.94
C ASP A 176 -11.86 8.81 3.64
N HIS A 177 -11.01 8.52 4.62
CA HIS A 177 -11.42 7.81 5.84
C HIS A 177 -11.46 8.83 6.97
N GLN A 178 -12.65 9.32 7.31
CA GLN A 178 -12.82 10.28 8.42
C GLN A 178 -12.31 9.74 9.77
N ASP A 179 -12.10 8.43 9.88
CA ASP A 179 -11.54 7.76 11.06
C ASP A 179 -10.01 7.83 11.19
N PHE A 180 -9.26 8.22 10.14
CA PHE A 180 -7.81 8.40 10.24
C PHE A 180 -7.44 9.71 10.95
N LYS A 181 -8.31 10.73 10.89
CA LYS A 181 -8.06 12.07 11.46
C LYS A 181 -8.28 12.17 12.98
N ARG A 182 -8.62 11.08 13.69
CA ARG A 182 -8.96 11.11 15.12
C ARG A 182 -7.78 10.92 16.09
N SER A 183 -6.58 10.56 15.63
CA SER A 183 -5.41 10.38 16.52
C SER A 183 -4.50 11.59 16.65
N GLU A 184 -4.59 12.61 15.79
CA GLU A 184 -3.71 13.79 15.87
C GLU A 184 -4.20 14.90 16.85
N ASN A 185 -5.45 14.85 17.32
CA ASN A 185 -6.03 15.89 18.20
C ASN A 185 -6.15 15.49 19.68
N ALA A 186 -5.54 14.38 20.11
CA ALA A 186 -5.64 13.93 21.51
C ALA A 186 -4.45 14.35 22.40
N ASN A 187 -3.51 15.16 21.91
CA ASN A 187 -2.27 15.48 22.64
C ASN A 187 -2.02 16.99 22.88
N SER A 188 -3.07 17.81 22.91
CA SER A 188 -2.93 19.25 23.21
C SER A 188 -3.98 19.80 24.18
N ALA A 189 -4.54 18.96 25.04
CA ALA A 189 -5.41 19.42 26.11
C ALA A 189 -5.16 18.54 27.35
N ASP A 190 -4.09 18.85 28.08
CA ASP A 190 -3.96 18.68 29.53
C ASP A 190 -2.59 19.25 29.97
N GLU A 191 -2.45 20.57 29.87
CA GLU A 191 -1.60 21.35 30.77
C GLU A 191 -2.42 22.56 31.24
N VAL A 192 -3.04 22.40 32.41
CA VAL A 192 -3.49 23.49 33.29
C VAL A 192 -2.95 23.20 34.69
#